data_AF-A0A7C7XSM2-F1
#
_entry.id   AF-A0A7C7XSM2-F1
#
_cell.length_a   1.000
_cell.length_b   1.000
_cell.length_c   1.000
_cell.angle_alpha   90.00
_cell.angle_beta   90.00
_cell.angle_gamma   90.00
#
_symmetry.space_group_name_H-M   'P 1'
#
loop_
_entity.id
_entity.type
_entity.pdbx_description
1 polymer ?
#
loop_
_entity_poly.entity_id
_entity_poly.type
_entity_poly.pdbx_seq_one_letter_code
_entity_poly.pdbx_strand_id
1 'polypeptide(L)'
;MRLEQIRINIPKQFHSATNELILELGERQPSRLTFPIIYESETVSVEMIIEEEGLADTIIQISHDEPELDVIWIRGDGDLWLEILNSCKDLSSAGYPGCVGCGGPNSEQKWDEFGHRNSTNKYDSGEPRKS
;
A
#
# COMPACT_ATOMS: atom_id res chain seq x y z
N MET A 1 -8.41 -14.18 16.69
CA MET A 1 -8.37 -13.30 15.50
C MET A 1 -7.24 -13.84 14.65
N ARG A 2 -7.59 -14.44 13.50
CA ARG A 2 -6.67 -15.25 12.69
C ARG A 2 -5.74 -14.31 11.92
N LEU A 3 -4.50 -14.72 11.73
CA LEU A 3 -3.46 -13.91 11.10
C LEU A 3 -3.75 -13.83 9.60
N GLU A 4 -4.23 -12.69 9.14
CA GLU A 4 -4.31 -12.37 7.72
C GLU A 4 -2.89 -12.26 7.16
N GLN A 5 -2.60 -12.96 6.07
CA GLN A 5 -1.30 -12.90 5.42
C GLN A 5 -1.35 -11.82 4.34
N ILE A 6 -0.38 -10.92 4.35
CA ILE A 6 -0.22 -9.93 3.28
C ILE A 6 0.65 -10.52 2.18
N ARG A 7 0.18 -10.44 0.94
CA ARG A 7 0.96 -10.74 -0.25
C ARG A 7 1.30 -9.45 -0.98
N ILE A 8 2.56 -9.32 -1.40
CA ILE A 8 3.05 -8.20 -2.21
C ILE A 8 3.48 -8.77 -3.56
N ASN A 9 2.71 -8.49 -4.60
CA ASN A 9 3.02 -8.88 -5.97
C ASN A 9 3.77 -7.72 -6.62
N ILE A 10 5.03 -7.92 -6.99
CA ILE A 10 5.89 -6.87 -7.54
C ILE A 10 6.88 -7.42 -8.57
N PRO A 11 7.32 -6.59 -9.53
CA PRO A 11 8.43 -6.92 -10.40
C PRO A 11 9.68 -7.31 -9.62
N LYS A 12 10.40 -8.32 -10.13
CA LYS A 12 11.60 -8.88 -9.50
C LYS A 12 12.64 -7.83 -9.09
N GLN A 13 12.76 -6.76 -9.88
CA GLN A 13 13.69 -5.66 -9.62
C GLN A 13 13.45 -4.96 -8.27
N PHE A 14 12.24 -5.03 -7.71
CA PHE A 14 11.89 -4.40 -6.43
C PHE A 14 11.97 -5.35 -5.22
N HIS A 15 12.22 -6.65 -5.44
CA HIS A 15 12.16 -7.66 -4.37
C HIS A 15 13.16 -7.37 -3.24
N SER A 16 14.40 -7.04 -3.58
CA SER A 16 15.46 -6.77 -2.60
C SER A 16 15.11 -5.57 -1.71
N ALA A 17 14.73 -4.44 -2.33
CA ALA A 17 14.38 -3.22 -1.60
C ALA A 17 13.15 -3.39 -0.71
N THR A 18 12.17 -4.16 -1.18
CA THR A 18 10.96 -4.48 -0.43
C THR A 18 11.26 -5.39 0.76
N ASN A 19 12.11 -6.40 0.57
CA ASN A 19 12.52 -7.30 1.64
C ASN A 19 13.32 -6.57 2.74
N GLU A 20 14.21 -5.65 2.36
CA GLU A 20 14.89 -4.77 3.32
C GLU A 20 13.89 -4.00 4.19
N LEU A 21 12.89 -3.35 3.57
CA LEU A 21 11.86 -2.62 4.32
C LEU A 21 11.07 -3.55 5.27
N ILE A 22 10.68 -4.74 4.81
CA ILE A 22 9.94 -5.71 5.64
C ILE A 22 10.72 -6.06 6.90
N LEU A 23 12.03 -6.32 6.76
CA LEU A 23 12.91 -6.63 7.89
C LEU A 23 13.07 -5.43 8.82
N GLU A 24 13.34 -4.24 8.27
CA GLU A 24 13.47 -3.00 9.05
C GLU A 24 12.21 -2.68 9.87
N LEU A 25 11.02 -2.85 9.29
CA LEU A 25 9.75 -2.67 9.99
C LEU A 25 9.54 -3.76 11.05
N GLY A 26 9.95 -5.01 10.76
CA GLY A 26 9.89 -6.13 11.70
C GLY A 26 10.66 -5.89 12.98
N GLU A 27 11.91 -5.44 12.87
CA GLU A 27 12.76 -5.12 14.02
C GLU A 27 12.16 -4.04 14.93
N ARG A 28 11.33 -3.15 14.36
CA ARG A 28 10.65 -2.06 15.08
C ARG A 28 9.26 -2.44 15.60
N GLN A 29 8.76 -3.64 15.30
CA GLN A 29 7.44 -4.12 15.71
C GLN A 29 7.51 -5.51 16.37
N PRO A 30 7.93 -5.62 17.64
CA PRO A 30 8.16 -6.90 18.31
C PRO A 30 6.92 -7.81 18.41
N SER A 31 5.72 -7.22 18.34
CA SER A 31 4.44 -7.94 18.41
C SER A 31 3.96 -8.50 17.07
N ARG A 32 4.70 -8.29 15.98
CA ARG A 32 4.32 -8.74 14.65
C ARG A 32 4.58 -10.24 14.50
N LEU A 33 3.51 -11.02 14.30
CA LEU A 33 3.58 -12.49 14.21
C LEU A 33 3.74 -13.01 12.78
N THR A 34 3.45 -12.18 11.78
CA THR A 34 3.54 -12.54 10.35
C THR A 34 4.17 -11.41 9.54
N PHE A 35 4.95 -11.81 8.54
CA PHE A 35 5.55 -10.92 7.57
C PHE A 35 4.85 -11.04 6.22
N PRO A 36 4.81 -9.98 5.41
CA PRO A 36 4.32 -10.06 4.05
C PRO A 36 5.17 -11.02 3.22
N ILE A 37 4.55 -11.71 2.26
CA ILE A 37 5.24 -12.57 1.31
C ILE A 37 5.32 -11.86 -0.04
N ILE A 38 6.51 -11.84 -0.62
CA ILE A 38 6.75 -11.25 -1.93
C ILE A 38 6.57 -12.31 -3.03
N TYR A 39 5.83 -11.96 -4.09
CA TYR A 39 5.69 -12.74 -5.31
C TYR A 39 6.13 -11.93 -6.53
N GLU A 40 6.72 -12.60 -7.51
CA GLU A 40 7.07 -12.00 -8.79
C GLU A 40 5.80 -11.78 -9.63
N SER A 41 5.60 -10.56 -10.08
CA SER A 41 4.48 -10.14 -10.93
C SER A 41 4.90 -8.96 -11.80
N GLU A 42 4.28 -8.79 -12.96
CA GLU A 42 4.47 -7.60 -13.79
C GLU A 42 3.71 -6.38 -13.22
N THR A 43 2.57 -6.64 -12.57
CA THR A 43 1.74 -5.60 -11.93
C THR A 43 2.08 -5.50 -10.45
N VAL A 44 2.12 -4.28 -9.93
CA VAL A 44 2.32 -4.01 -8.51
C VAL A 44 0.97 -4.05 -7.78
N SER A 45 0.79 -5.01 -6.88
CA SER A 45 -0.38 -5.09 -6.02
C SER A 45 -0.05 -5.58 -4.61
N VAL A 46 -0.90 -5.21 -3.66
CA VAL A 46 -0.87 -5.74 -2.28
C VAL A 46 -2.21 -6.40 -2.01
N GLU A 47 -2.18 -7.66 -1.58
CA GLU A 47 -3.37 -8.47 -1.33
C GLU A 47 -3.42 -8.93 0.13
N MET A 48 -4.64 -9.03 0.66
CA MET A 48 -4.95 -9.71 1.90
C MET A 48 -5.40 -11.14 1.60
N ILE A 49 -4.71 -12.13 2.16
CA ILE A 49 -5.07 -13.53 2.02
C ILE A 49 -5.87 -13.98 3.24
N ILE A 50 -7.10 -14.45 2.99
CA ILE A 50 -7.98 -15.05 3.99
C ILE A 50 -7.88 -16.57 3.81
N GLU A 51 -6.95 -17.20 4.54
CA GLU A 51 -6.61 -18.62 4.38
C GLU A 51 -7.82 -19.57 4.56
N GLU A 52 -8.78 -19.23 5.42
CA GLU A 52 -9.97 -20.06 5.66
C GLU A 52 -10.88 -20.17 4.44
N GLU A 53 -10.96 -19.09 3.66
CA GLU A 53 -11.88 -18.95 2.55
C GLU A 53 -11.19 -19.21 1.20
N GLY A 54 -9.85 -19.29 1.20
CA GLY A 54 -9.06 -19.40 -0.01
C GLY A 54 -9.17 -18.16 -0.90
N LEU A 55 -9.52 -17.01 -0.31
CA LEU A 55 -9.74 -15.74 -1.00
C LEU A 55 -8.53 -14.82 -0.83
N ALA A 56 -8.32 -13.99 -1.84
CA ALA A 56 -7.30 -12.95 -1.88
C ALA A 56 -7.97 -11.64 -2.34
N ASP A 57 -8.04 -10.66 -1.44
CA ASP A 57 -8.62 -9.36 -1.75
C ASP A 57 -7.50 -8.35 -2.00
N THR A 58 -7.53 -7.69 -3.16
CA THR A 58 -6.56 -6.65 -3.49
C THR A 58 -6.88 -5.40 -2.68
N ILE A 59 -5.89 -4.87 -1.95
CA ILE A 59 -6.03 -3.67 -1.13
C ILE A 59 -5.46 -2.46 -1.88
N ILE A 60 -4.32 -2.63 -2.53
CA ILE A 60 -3.58 -1.57 -3.23
C ILE A 60 -3.20 -2.09 -4.61
N GLN A 61 -3.33 -1.24 -5.63
CA GLN A 61 -2.85 -1.53 -6.97
C GLN A 61 -2.21 -0.29 -7.60
N ILE A 62 -1.03 -0.48 -8.22
CA ILE A 62 -0.41 0.52 -9.07
C ILE A 62 -0.60 0.10 -10.53
N SER A 63 -1.37 0.89 -11.26
CA SER A 63 -1.68 0.63 -12.67
C SER A 63 -2.14 1.89 -13.39
N HIS A 64 -2.07 1.87 -14.73
CA HIS A 64 -2.72 2.89 -15.55
C HIS A 64 -4.23 2.71 -15.66
N ASP A 65 -4.68 1.47 -15.64
CA ASP A 65 -6.10 1.11 -15.66
C ASP A 65 -6.71 1.20 -14.26
N GLU A 66 -7.92 1.73 -14.20
CA GLU A 66 -8.67 1.91 -12.96
C GLU A 66 -9.20 0.56 -12.43
N PRO A 67 -8.87 0.17 -11.18
CA PRO A 67 -9.42 -1.03 -10.54
C PRO A 67 -10.79 -0.74 -9.89
N GLU A 68 -11.37 -1.75 -9.25
CA GLU A 68 -12.59 -1.61 -8.45
C GLU A 68 -12.44 -0.57 -7.32
N LEU A 69 -13.57 0.01 -6.86
CA LEU A 69 -13.58 1.13 -5.90
C LEU A 69 -13.16 0.76 -4.47
N ASP A 70 -13.09 -0.52 -4.15
CA ASP A 70 -12.58 -1.05 -2.89
C ASP A 70 -11.05 -1.18 -2.86
N VAL A 71 -10.39 -1.00 -4.01
CA VAL A 71 -8.93 -0.98 -4.15
C VAL A 71 -8.41 0.45 -4.09
N ILE A 72 -7.39 0.69 -3.25
CA ILE A 72 -6.61 1.93 -3.26
C ILE A 72 -5.81 1.97 -4.56
N TRP A 73 -6.18 2.89 -5.45
CA TRP A 73 -5.56 2.99 -6.77
C TRP A 73 -4.49 4.08 -6.80
N ILE A 74 -3.27 3.68 -7.15
CA ILE A 74 -2.18 4.59 -7.42
C ILE A 74 -1.95 4.60 -8.92
N ARG A 75 -2.40 5.65 -9.59
CA ARG A 75 -2.32 5.74 -11.05
C ARG A 75 -0.89 5.98 -11.51
N GLY A 76 -0.33 5.04 -12.27
CA GLY A 76 0.96 5.19 -12.92
C GLY A 76 1.72 3.89 -13.10
N ASP A 77 3.04 4.03 -13.25
CA ASP A 77 3.96 2.92 -13.46
C ASP A 77 4.41 2.27 -12.15
N GLY A 78 4.84 1.01 -12.23
CA GLY A 78 5.31 0.24 -11.08
C GLY A 78 6.48 0.87 -10.31
N ASP A 79 7.23 1.80 -10.92
CA ASP A 79 8.30 2.56 -10.26
C ASP A 79 7.80 3.40 -9.07
N LEU A 80 6.51 3.77 -9.05
CA LEU A 80 5.87 4.43 -7.90
C LEU A 80 5.94 3.59 -6.62
N TRP A 81 6.16 2.27 -6.73
CA TRP A 81 6.43 1.41 -5.59
C TRP A 81 7.62 1.90 -4.75
N LEU A 82 8.67 2.42 -5.38
CA LEU A 82 9.84 2.94 -4.67
C LEU A 82 9.49 4.19 -3.83
N GLU A 83 8.56 5.01 -4.30
CA GLU A 83 8.06 6.18 -3.55
C GLU A 83 7.27 5.74 -2.31
N ILE A 84 6.50 4.65 -2.44
CA ILE A 84 5.80 4.02 -1.31
C ILE A 84 6.81 3.50 -0.29
N LEU A 85 7.86 2.78 -0.73
CA LEU A 85 8.90 2.29 0.17
C LEU A 85 9.59 3.42 0.92
N ASN A 86 9.92 4.53 0.24
CA ASN A 86 10.51 5.72 0.87
C ASN A 86 9.56 6.33 1.90
N SER A 87 8.28 6.46 1.57
CA SER A 87 7.26 6.97 2.49
C SER A 87 7.14 6.08 3.75
N CYS A 88 7.20 4.76 3.60
CA CYS A 88 7.23 3.84 4.73
C CYS A 88 8.48 4.00 5.60
N LYS A 89 9.66 4.23 4.99
CA LYS A 89 10.92 4.49 5.70
C LYS A 89 10.85 5.79 6.49
N ASP A 90 10.30 6.85 5.91
CA ASP A 90 10.14 8.15 6.55
C ASP A 90 9.20 8.05 7.76
N LEU A 91 8.05 7.40 7.60
CA LEU A 91 7.10 7.16 8.70
C LEU A 91 7.75 6.33 9.82
N SER A 92 8.42 5.24 9.47
CA SER A 92 9.10 4.39 10.44
C SER A 92 10.18 5.14 11.21
N SER A 93 10.95 6.00 10.53
CA SER A 93 12.01 6.82 11.13
C SER A 93 11.46 7.95 12.00
N ALA A 94 10.26 8.45 11.71
CA ALA A 94 9.53 9.41 12.53
C ALA A 94 8.88 8.80 13.78
N GLY A 95 9.04 7.49 14.01
CA GLY A 95 8.43 6.79 15.15
C GLY A 95 7.03 6.25 14.88
N TYR A 96 6.63 6.16 13.61
CA TYR A 96 5.36 5.60 13.14
C TYR A 96 5.59 4.28 12.36
N PRO A 97 6.06 3.21 13.01
CA PRO A 97 6.38 1.95 12.33
C PRO A 97 5.13 1.14 11.92
N GLY A 98 3.91 1.64 12.15
CA GLY A 98 2.66 0.99 11.77
C GLY A 98 2.00 0.14 12.87
N CYS A 99 2.24 0.44 14.15
CA CYS A 99 1.48 -0.17 15.25
C CYS A 99 0.08 0.48 15.43
N VAL A 100 -0.85 -0.26 16.06
CA VAL A 100 -2.20 0.25 16.34
C VAL A 100 -2.10 1.55 17.15
N GLY A 101 -2.81 2.59 16.70
CA GLY A 101 -2.84 3.91 17.33
C GLY A 101 -1.62 4.81 17.03
N CYS A 102 -0.65 4.37 16.23
CA CYS A 102 0.49 5.23 15.88
C CYS A 102 0.21 6.19 14.73
N GLY A 103 -0.79 5.97 13.87
CA GLY A 103 -0.98 6.83 12.69
C GLY A 103 -1.56 8.24 12.97
N GLY A 104 -1.82 8.59 14.23
CA GLY A 104 -2.34 9.89 14.63
C GLY A 104 -3.87 10.04 14.43
N PRO A 105 -4.44 11.21 14.75
CA PRO A 105 -5.91 11.38 14.87
C PRO A 105 -6.71 11.09 13.59
N ASN A 106 -6.07 11.16 12.43
CA ASN A 106 -6.71 10.97 11.12
C ASN A 106 -6.44 9.61 10.48
N SER A 107 -5.60 8.73 11.07
CA SER A 107 -5.26 7.44 10.44
C SER A 107 -6.32 6.36 10.59
N GLU A 108 -7.31 6.56 11.46
CA GLU A 108 -8.32 5.55 11.77
C GLU A 108 -9.59 5.71 10.91
N GLN A 109 -9.66 6.76 10.08
CA GLN A 109 -10.77 6.96 9.16
C GLN A 109 -10.62 6.05 7.95
N LYS A 110 -11.75 5.52 7.46
CA LYS A 110 -11.78 4.76 6.21
C LYS A 110 -11.38 5.68 5.06
N TRP A 111 -10.50 5.18 4.19
CA TRP A 111 -10.09 5.88 2.97
C TRP A 111 -11.27 6.09 2.02
N ASP A 112 -11.46 7.33 1.54
CA ASP A 112 -12.47 7.69 0.55
C ASP A 112 -11.86 7.65 -0.86
N GLU A 113 -11.80 6.44 -1.43
CA GLU A 113 -11.23 6.19 -2.75
C GLU A 113 -11.99 6.95 -3.85
N PHE A 114 -13.32 6.96 -3.79
CA PHE A 114 -14.15 7.66 -4.77
C PHE A 114 -13.89 9.18 -4.75
N GLY A 115 -13.85 9.78 -3.56
CA GLY A 115 -13.50 11.19 -3.39
C GLY A 115 -12.09 11.49 -3.90
N HIS A 116 -11.12 10.61 -3.61
CA HIS A 116 -9.75 10.73 -4.08
C HIS A 116 -9.68 10.74 -5.61
N ARG A 117 -10.17 9.70 -6.29
CA ARG A 117 -10.14 9.58 -7.76
C ARG A 117 -10.75 10.78 -8.48
N ASN A 118 -11.88 11.28 -7.98
CA ASN A 118 -12.55 12.46 -8.54
C ASN A 118 -11.78 13.77 -8.33
N SER A 119 -10.98 13.86 -7.26
CA SER A 119 -10.13 15.01 -7.02
C SER A 119 -8.93 15.02 -7.98
N THR A 120 -8.31 13.87 -8.23
CA THR A 120 -7.12 13.72 -9.08
C THR A 120 -7.44 13.92 -10.57
N ASN A 121 -8.59 13.44 -11.04
CA ASN A 121 -9.07 13.66 -12.43
C ASN A 121 -9.28 15.13 -12.78
N LYS A 122 -9.58 15.99 -11.80
CA LYS A 122 -9.71 17.44 -12.01
C LYS A 122 -8.37 18.15 -12.23
N TYR A 123 -7.27 17.56 -11.75
CA TYR A 123 -5.93 18.12 -11.95
C TYR A 123 -5.34 17.78 -13.34
N ASP A 124 -5.69 16.62 -13.90
CA ASP A 124 -5.26 16.21 -15.25
C ASP A 124 -6.06 16.89 -16.39
N SER A 125 -7.22 17.49 -16.10
CA SER A 125 -8.10 18.12 -17.09
C SER A 125 -7.87 19.62 -17.32
N GLY A 126 -6.85 20.22 -16.70
CA GLY A 126 -6.40 21.58 -17.04
C GLY A 126 -7.40 22.71 -16.72
N GLU A 127 -8.39 22.49 -15.85
CA GLU A 127 -9.28 23.59 -15.44
C GLU A 127 -8.53 24.58 -14.52
N PRO A 128 -8.51 25.88 -14.86
CA PRO A 128 -7.81 26.86 -14.04
C PRO A 128 -8.57 27.09 -12.74
N ARG A 129 -7.82 27.18 -11.64
CA ARG A 129 -8.36 27.55 -10.32
C ARG A 129 -9.11 28.88 -10.43
N LYS A 130 -10.41 28.88 -10.14
CA LYS A 130 -11.10 30.13 -9.81
C LYS A 130 -10.56 30.59 -8.46
N SER A 131 -9.86 31.73 -8.49
CA SER A 131 -9.47 32.51 -7.32
C SER A 131 -10.68 33.00 -6.54
#